data_AF-A0A8B3S487-F1
#
_entry.id   AF-A0A8B3S487-F1
#
_cell.length_a   1.000
_cell.length_b   1.000
_cell.length_c   1.000
_cell.angle_alpha   90.00
_cell.angle_beta   90.00
_cell.angle_gamma   90.00
#
_symmetry.space_group_name_H-M   'P 1'
#
loop_
_entity.id
_entity.type
_entity.pdbx_description
1 polymer ?
#
loop_
_entity_poly.entity_id
_entity_poly.type
_entity_poly.pdbx_seq_one_letter_code
_entity_poly.pdbx_strand_id
1 'polypeptide(L)'
;MCRPRKPGLTRKPLNLELDDLIITDMPGFGFISGVEEKYINAVKDEIVHYIEDHADRIMLGFVVVDAKSFLDIVNRWLNQGEIPVDLEMYDFLSDLAIDTKLLVNKIDKIRENRDELLDAVGEQFNMLPPWQQWLDTILPVSAKKKEIQPLQHVIRQKLVDIKKERLLKYFSTKCFR
;
A
#
# COMPACT_ATOMS: atom_id res chain seq x y z
N MET A 1 4.56 0.91 -26.41
CA MET A 1 5.25 2.17 -26.07
C MET A 1 4.41 2.90 -25.02
N CYS A 2 4.66 2.67 -23.73
CA CYS A 2 3.89 3.30 -22.66
C CYS A 2 4.43 4.72 -22.41
N ARG A 3 3.60 5.74 -22.67
CA ARG A 3 3.89 7.12 -22.29
C ARG A 3 3.78 7.27 -20.76
N PRO A 4 4.66 8.03 -20.10
CA PRO A 4 4.49 8.34 -18.68
C PRO A 4 3.18 9.12 -18.49
N ARG A 5 2.27 8.60 -17.66
CA ARG A 5 1.08 9.35 -17.22
C ARG A 5 1.55 10.51 -16.35
N LYS A 6 0.94 11.69 -16.52
CA LYS A 6 1.16 12.82 -15.62
C LYS A 6 0.86 12.37 -14.17
N PRO A 7 1.78 12.55 -13.22
CA PRO A 7 1.53 12.16 -11.83
C PRO A 7 0.37 12.99 -11.26
N GLY A 8 -0.51 12.34 -10.50
CA GLY A 8 -1.62 13.00 -9.78
C GLY A 8 -2.97 13.07 -10.50
N LEU A 9 -3.22 12.27 -11.55
CA LEU A 9 -4.50 12.31 -12.30
C LEU A 9 -5.16 10.94 -12.49
N THR A 10 -4.77 9.91 -11.74
CA THR A 10 -5.52 8.65 -11.73
C THR A 10 -6.85 8.90 -11.02
N ARG A 11 -7.91 9.12 -11.79
CA ARG A 11 -9.23 9.55 -11.29
C ARG A 11 -10.18 8.41 -10.97
N LYS A 12 -9.85 7.19 -11.39
CA LYS A 12 -10.69 6.01 -11.22
C LYS A 12 -9.83 4.84 -10.80
N PRO A 13 -10.35 3.94 -9.95
CA PRO A 13 -9.72 2.66 -9.69
C PRO A 13 -9.37 1.98 -11.02
N LEU A 14 -8.11 1.56 -11.15
CA LEU A 14 -7.65 0.82 -12.31
C LEU A 14 -7.62 -0.66 -11.98
N ASN A 15 -8.50 -1.42 -12.65
CA ASN A 15 -8.61 -2.86 -12.44
C ASN A 15 -7.73 -3.60 -13.45
N LEU A 16 -6.94 -4.54 -12.93
CA LEU A 16 -6.25 -5.57 -13.69
C LEU A 16 -6.87 -6.92 -13.34
N GLU A 17 -7.53 -7.54 -14.32
CA GLU A 17 -8.18 -8.84 -14.16
C GLU A 17 -7.21 -9.98 -14.54
N LEU A 18 -7.04 -10.94 -13.63
CA LEU A 18 -6.17 -12.11 -13.73
C LEU A 18 -6.99 -13.36 -13.38
N ASP A 19 -7.67 -13.93 -14.36
CA ASP A 19 -8.71 -14.95 -14.16
C ASP A 19 -9.74 -14.47 -13.11
N ASP A 20 -9.82 -15.12 -11.94
CA ASP A 20 -10.73 -14.76 -10.85
C ASP A 20 -10.18 -13.67 -9.91
N LEU A 21 -8.97 -13.17 -10.15
CA LEU A 21 -8.33 -12.18 -9.29
C LEU A 21 -8.43 -10.80 -9.92
N ILE A 22 -8.87 -9.82 -9.14
CA ILE A 22 -8.85 -8.42 -9.53
C ILE A 22 -7.81 -7.72 -8.68
N ILE A 23 -6.80 -7.13 -9.33
CA ILE A 23 -5.88 -6.20 -8.69
C ILE A 23 -6.39 -4.79 -9.01
N THR A 24 -6.71 -4.03 -7.96
CA THR A 24 -7.21 -2.68 -8.08
C THR A 24 -6.13 -1.69 -7.66
N ASP A 25 -5.67 -0.84 -8.59
CA ASP A 25 -4.81 0.30 -8.30
C ASP A 25 -5.68 1.52 -7.99
N MET A 26 -5.63 1.96 -6.73
CA MET A 26 -6.43 3.08 -6.24
C MET A 26 -5.80 4.42 -6.63
N PRO A 27 -6.60 5.48 -6.85
CA PRO A 27 -6.06 6.84 -6.93
C PRO A 27 -5.16 7.15 -5.73
N GLY A 28 -4.07 7.90 -5.96
CA GLY A 28 -3.29 8.42 -4.85
C GLY A 28 -4.14 9.38 -4.01
N PHE A 29 -4.22 9.14 -2.71
CA PHE A 29 -5.02 9.92 -1.77
C PHE A 29 -4.33 11.18 -1.20
N GLY A 30 -3.06 11.37 -1.53
CA GLY A 30 -2.27 12.50 -1.03
C GLY A 30 -2.66 13.85 -1.64
N PHE A 31 -2.13 14.94 -1.05
CA PHE A 31 -2.30 16.30 -1.55
C PHE A 31 -1.82 16.43 -3.00
N ILE A 32 -2.74 16.67 -3.93
CA ILE A 32 -2.41 16.96 -5.32
C ILE A 32 -2.23 18.47 -5.44
N SER A 33 -0.97 18.93 -5.48
CA SER A 33 -0.65 20.35 -5.67
C SER A 33 -1.30 20.90 -6.95
N GLY A 34 -2.00 22.03 -6.84
CA GLY A 34 -2.67 22.69 -7.94
C GLY A 34 -4.08 22.17 -8.28
N VAL A 35 -4.71 21.43 -7.36
CA VAL A 35 -6.07 20.92 -7.50
C VAL A 35 -6.97 21.50 -6.41
N GLU A 36 -8.22 21.81 -6.76
CA GLU A 36 -9.20 22.39 -5.82
C GLU A 36 -9.52 21.42 -4.67
N GLU A 37 -9.68 21.95 -3.46
CA GLU A 37 -10.00 21.17 -2.26
C GLU A 37 -11.30 20.35 -2.41
N LYS A 38 -12.33 20.94 -3.03
CA LYS A 38 -13.59 20.24 -3.36
C LYS A 38 -13.35 19.00 -4.24
N TYR A 39 -12.39 19.10 -5.16
CA TYR A 39 -12.05 17.99 -6.03
C TYR A 39 -11.33 16.88 -5.26
N ILE A 40 -10.43 17.24 -4.34
CA ILE A 40 -9.74 16.27 -3.48
C ILE A 40 -10.78 15.51 -2.62
N ASN A 41 -11.74 16.23 -2.03
CA ASN A 41 -12.78 15.62 -1.21
C ASN A 41 -13.70 14.69 -2.03
N ALA A 42 -14.12 15.09 -3.23
CA ALA A 42 -14.92 14.22 -4.09
C ALA A 42 -14.18 12.91 -4.46
N VAL A 43 -12.88 12.99 -4.75
CA VAL A 43 -12.06 11.79 -5.01
C VAL A 43 -11.94 10.92 -3.77
N LYS A 44 -11.78 11.52 -2.57
CA LYS A 44 -11.77 10.77 -1.30
C LYS A 44 -13.10 10.04 -1.09
N ASP A 45 -14.22 10.72 -1.26
CA ASP A 45 -15.57 10.15 -1.09
C ASP A 45 -15.82 8.98 -2.06
N GLU A 46 -15.47 9.15 -3.33
CA GLU A 46 -15.60 8.09 -4.34
C GLU A 46 -14.79 6.84 -3.96
N ILE A 47 -13.59 7.03 -3.39
CA ILE A 47 -12.77 5.90 -3.01
C ILE A 47 -13.31 5.20 -1.76
N VAL A 48 -13.71 5.97 -0.75
CA VAL A 48 -14.31 5.42 0.48
C VAL A 48 -15.50 4.55 0.12
N HIS A 49 -16.44 5.08 -0.68
CA HIS A 49 -17.60 4.32 -1.13
C HIS A 49 -17.23 3.09 -1.96
N TYR A 50 -16.25 3.20 -2.85
CA TYR A 50 -15.78 2.04 -3.62
C TYR A 50 -15.27 0.92 -2.70
N ILE A 51 -14.48 1.26 -1.68
CA ILE A 51 -13.92 0.28 -0.75
C ILE A 51 -15.03 -0.32 0.12
N GLU A 52 -15.93 0.49 0.68
CA GLU A 52 -17.06 0.03 1.50
C GLU A 52 -17.97 -0.92 0.73
N ASP A 53 -18.36 -0.56 -0.50
CA ASP A 53 -19.24 -1.37 -1.37
C ASP A 53 -18.61 -2.70 -1.81
N HIS A 54 -17.29 -2.85 -1.63
CA HIS A 54 -16.53 -4.01 -2.07
C HIS A 54 -15.77 -4.71 -0.93
N ALA A 55 -15.90 -4.26 0.32
CA ALA A 55 -15.09 -4.71 1.45
C ALA A 55 -15.14 -6.24 1.63
N ASP A 56 -16.32 -6.84 1.42
CA ASP A 56 -16.56 -8.28 1.47
C ASP A 56 -15.76 -9.10 0.44
N ARG A 57 -15.36 -8.47 -0.67
CA ARG A 57 -14.61 -9.07 -1.78
C ARG A 57 -13.12 -8.72 -1.74
N ILE A 58 -12.71 -7.76 -0.91
CA ILE A 58 -11.31 -7.35 -0.79
C ILE A 58 -10.57 -8.32 0.14
N MET A 59 -9.74 -9.16 -0.45
CA MET A 59 -8.99 -10.18 0.28
C MET A 59 -7.76 -9.63 1.02
N LEU A 60 -7.11 -8.61 0.43
CA LEU A 60 -5.88 -7.99 0.92
C LEU A 60 -5.88 -6.51 0.55
N GLY A 61 -5.48 -5.66 1.49
CA GLY A 61 -5.17 -4.25 1.28
C GLY A 61 -3.67 -3.99 1.37
N PHE A 62 -3.13 -3.09 0.55
CA PHE A 62 -1.73 -2.66 0.65
C PHE A 62 -1.65 -1.13 0.73
N VAL A 63 -1.18 -0.63 1.88
CA VAL A 63 -0.83 0.78 2.03
C VAL A 63 0.65 0.93 1.68
N VAL A 64 0.98 1.76 0.69
CA VAL A 64 2.35 1.87 0.17
C VAL A 64 2.99 3.17 0.63
N VAL A 65 4.05 3.08 1.43
CA VAL A 65 4.79 4.24 1.94
C VAL A 65 6.21 4.30 1.35
N ASP A 66 6.76 5.50 1.22
CA ASP A 66 8.16 5.69 0.80
C ASP A 66 9.07 5.64 2.03
N ALA A 67 9.95 4.64 2.09
CA ALA A 67 10.87 4.44 3.21
C ALA A 67 11.65 5.69 3.58
N LYS A 68 12.03 6.52 2.61
CA LYS A 68 12.90 7.68 2.86
C LYS A 68 12.11 8.90 3.37
N SER A 69 10.90 9.13 2.87
CA SER A 69 10.17 10.37 3.11
C SER A 69 9.00 10.23 4.07
N PHE A 70 8.56 9.00 4.37
CA PHE A 70 7.36 8.78 5.16
C PHE A 70 7.42 9.45 6.53
N LEU A 71 8.46 9.19 7.33
CA LEU A 71 8.58 9.77 8.68
C LEU A 71 8.64 11.31 8.66
N ASP A 72 9.33 11.90 7.69
CA ASP A 72 9.39 13.35 7.52
C ASP A 72 8.00 13.93 7.19
N ILE A 73 7.23 13.26 6.34
CA ILE A 73 5.86 13.64 5.98
C ILE A 73 4.97 13.53 7.21
N VAL A 74 5.02 12.41 7.93
CA VAL A 74 4.21 12.18 9.13
C VAL A 74 4.46 13.27 10.17
N ASN A 75 5.73 13.52 10.50
CA ASN A 75 6.10 14.57 11.45
C ASN A 75 5.59 15.95 11.03
N ARG A 76 5.67 16.28 9.73
CA ARG A 76 5.18 17.57 9.24
C ARG A 76 3.67 17.74 9.45
N TRP A 77 2.88 16.73 9.11
CA TRP A 77 1.42 16.77 9.24
C TRP A 77 0.99 16.81 10.71
N LEU A 78 1.58 15.96 11.56
CA LEU A 78 1.27 15.94 12.99
C LEU A 78 1.61 17.27 13.67
N ASN A 79 2.71 17.92 13.29
CA ASN A 79 3.06 19.26 13.77
C ASN A 79 2.07 20.36 13.32
N GLN A 80 1.32 20.11 12.24
CA GLN A 80 0.25 21.00 11.77
C GLN A 80 -1.11 20.65 12.40
N GLY A 81 -1.16 19.63 13.27
CA GLY A 81 -2.40 19.14 13.89
C GLY A 81 -3.26 18.30 12.94
N GLU A 82 -2.68 17.81 11.83
CA GLU A 82 -3.37 16.99 10.83
C GLU A 82 -2.86 15.55 10.85
N ILE A 83 -3.73 14.59 10.53
CA ILE A 83 -3.36 13.18 10.43
C ILE A 83 -2.90 12.89 8.99
N PRO A 84 -1.73 12.26 8.79
CA PRO A 84 -1.29 11.81 7.48
C PRO A 84 -2.27 10.81 6.86
N VAL A 85 -2.59 11.03 5.58
CA VAL A 85 -3.52 10.20 4.82
C VAL A 85 -3.18 8.71 4.79
N ASP A 86 -1.88 8.36 4.78
CA ASP A 86 -1.45 6.97 4.79
C ASP A 86 -1.85 6.26 6.10
N LEU A 87 -1.84 6.98 7.23
CA LEU A 87 -2.30 6.46 8.53
C LEU A 87 -3.82 6.31 8.54
N GLU A 88 -4.55 7.36 8.13
CA GLU A 88 -6.02 7.32 8.04
C GLU A 88 -6.51 6.16 7.18
N MET A 89 -5.85 5.91 6.03
CA MET A 89 -6.22 4.83 5.13
C MET A 89 -5.92 3.44 5.70
N TYR A 90 -4.81 3.30 6.42
CA TYR A 90 -4.48 2.04 7.08
C TYR A 90 -5.52 1.68 8.15
N ASP A 91 -5.88 2.66 8.98
CA ASP A 91 -6.90 2.49 10.02
C ASP A 91 -8.27 2.20 9.42
N PHE A 92 -8.68 2.96 8.39
CA PHE A 92 -9.94 2.75 7.68
C PHE A 92 -10.08 1.34 7.09
N LEU A 93 -9.05 0.85 6.40
CA LEU A 93 -9.07 -0.52 5.86
C LEU A 93 -9.11 -1.57 6.98
N SER A 94 -8.41 -1.31 8.09
CA SER A 94 -8.41 -2.20 9.26
C SER A 94 -9.78 -2.25 9.94
N ASP A 95 -10.48 -1.12 10.06
CA ASP A 95 -11.84 -1.01 10.60
C ASP A 95 -12.87 -1.76 9.75
N LEU A 96 -12.65 -1.84 8.44
CA LEU A 96 -13.44 -2.66 7.53
C LEU A 96 -13.09 -4.16 7.58
N ALA A 97 -12.23 -4.58 8.52
CA ALA A 97 -11.71 -5.94 8.65
C ALA A 97 -10.97 -6.45 7.39
N ILE A 98 -10.44 -5.53 6.57
CA ILE A 98 -9.60 -5.88 5.43
C ILE A 98 -8.21 -6.21 5.95
N ASP A 99 -7.67 -7.35 5.51
CA ASP A 99 -6.31 -7.79 5.84
C ASP A 99 -5.27 -6.85 5.21
N THR A 100 -4.89 -5.82 5.96
CA THR A 100 -4.14 -4.67 5.45
C THR A 100 -2.67 -4.74 5.79
N LYS A 101 -1.83 -4.69 4.76
CA LYS A 101 -0.38 -4.81 4.85
C LYS A 101 0.29 -3.47 4.52
N LEU A 102 1.38 -3.17 5.21
CA LEU A 102 2.18 -1.99 5.00
C LEU A 102 3.35 -2.32 4.07
N LEU A 103 3.35 -1.73 2.87
CA LEU A 103 4.39 -1.92 1.87
C LEU A 103 5.39 -0.76 1.95
N VAL A 104 6.52 -0.99 2.63
CA VAL A 104 7.57 0.02 2.82
C VAL A 104 8.49 0.00 1.60
N ASN A 105 8.19 0.85 0.61
CA ASN A 105 8.84 0.86 -0.69
C ASN A 105 10.13 1.71 -0.72
N LYS A 106 10.96 1.46 -1.73
CA LYS A 106 12.26 2.12 -1.99
C LYS A 106 13.29 1.83 -0.90
N ILE A 107 13.23 0.63 -0.33
CA ILE A 107 14.21 0.19 0.68
C ILE A 107 15.64 0.18 0.14
N ASP A 108 15.83 0.13 -1.19
CA ASP A 108 17.13 0.27 -1.86
C ASP A 108 17.83 1.61 -1.60
N LYS A 109 17.09 2.61 -1.11
CA LYS A 109 17.65 3.91 -0.72
C LYS A 109 18.13 3.97 0.73
N ILE A 110 17.78 2.97 1.54
CA ILE A 110 18.14 2.91 2.96
C ILE A 110 19.38 2.03 3.10
N ARG A 111 20.53 2.67 3.36
CA ARG A 111 21.84 1.98 3.44
C ARG A 111 22.23 1.58 4.85
N GLU A 112 21.82 2.38 5.81
CA GLU A 112 22.15 2.26 7.24
C GLU A 112 20.84 2.34 8.03
N ASN A 113 20.84 1.77 9.24
CA ASN A 113 19.74 1.87 10.20
C ASN A 113 18.38 1.43 9.64
N ARG A 114 18.39 0.40 8.77
CA ARG A 114 17.17 -0.12 8.14
C ARG A 114 16.17 -0.64 9.16
N ASP A 115 16.65 -1.35 10.18
CA ASP A 115 15.77 -1.91 11.22
C ASP A 115 15.16 -0.79 12.07
N GLU A 116 15.97 0.19 12.51
CA GLU A 116 15.48 1.37 13.23
C GLU A 116 14.43 2.16 12.43
N LEU A 117 14.64 2.28 11.11
CA LEU A 117 13.67 2.93 10.22
C LEU A 117 12.36 2.15 10.13
N LEU A 118 12.43 0.82 10.02
CA LEU A 118 11.25 -0.03 9.94
C LEU A 118 10.49 -0.09 11.28
N ASP A 119 11.22 -0.06 12.40
CA ASP A 119 10.67 0.11 13.75
C ASP A 119 9.90 1.43 13.83
N ALA A 120 10.56 2.55 13.51
CA ALA A 120 9.94 3.87 13.58
C ALA A 120 8.74 4.03 12.64
N VAL A 121 8.79 3.40 11.46
CA VAL A 121 7.65 3.33 10.53
C VAL A 121 6.51 2.54 11.17
N GLY A 122 6.78 1.35 11.70
CA GLY A 122 5.76 0.50 12.35
C GLY A 122 5.09 1.18 13.54
N GLU A 123 5.85 1.91 14.35
CA GLU A 123 5.32 2.68 15.48
C GLU A 123 4.25 3.69 15.07
N GLN A 124 4.36 4.31 13.88
CA GLN A 124 3.33 5.23 13.37
C GLN A 124 1.99 4.53 13.09
N PHE A 125 2.02 3.21 12.87
CA PHE A 125 0.83 2.36 12.67
C PHE A 125 0.48 1.56 13.94
N ASN A 126 0.91 2.03 15.12
CA ASN A 126 0.68 1.38 16.41
C ASN A 126 1.28 -0.05 16.52
N MET A 127 2.31 -0.36 15.73
CA MET A 127 3.03 -1.63 15.80
C MET A 127 4.28 -1.47 16.66
N LEU A 128 4.36 -2.23 17.75
CA LEU A 128 5.51 -2.16 18.66
C LEU A 128 6.77 -2.71 17.99
N PRO A 129 7.96 -2.16 18.28
CA PRO A 129 9.23 -2.77 17.87
C PRO A 129 9.49 -4.09 18.64
N PRO A 130 10.31 -5.00 18.09
CA PRO A 130 11.00 -4.90 16.81
C PRO A 130 10.08 -5.22 15.63
N TRP A 131 10.25 -4.55 14.48
CA TRP A 131 9.41 -4.68 13.28
C TRP A 131 9.37 -6.12 12.75
N GLN A 132 10.41 -6.90 13.04
CA GLN A 132 10.56 -8.30 12.66
C GLN A 132 9.53 -9.23 13.32
N GLN A 133 8.72 -8.78 14.28
CA GLN A 133 7.54 -9.54 14.74
C GLN A 133 6.34 -9.40 13.79
N TRP A 134 6.39 -8.44 12.86
CA TRP A 134 5.33 -8.08 11.93
C TRP A 134 5.67 -8.44 10.48
N LEU A 135 6.41 -9.53 10.23
CA LEU A 135 6.90 -9.90 8.88
C LEU A 135 5.78 -10.12 7.85
N ASP A 136 4.59 -10.49 8.32
CA ASP A 136 3.41 -10.68 7.47
C ASP A 136 2.59 -9.39 7.28
N THR A 137 3.00 -8.28 7.91
CA THR A 137 2.32 -6.99 7.87
C THR A 137 3.23 -5.88 7.33
N ILE A 138 4.45 -5.73 7.83
CA ILE A 138 5.44 -4.76 7.36
C ILE A 138 6.31 -5.42 6.31
N LEU A 139 6.14 -4.99 5.06
CA LEU A 139 6.74 -5.58 3.87
C LEU A 139 7.75 -4.60 3.25
N PRO A 140 9.04 -4.66 3.63
CA PRO A 140 10.06 -3.82 3.03
C PRO A 140 10.38 -4.30 1.61
N VAL A 141 10.22 -3.42 0.61
CA VAL A 141 10.39 -3.75 -0.81
C VAL A 141 11.17 -2.68 -1.57
N SER A 142 11.73 -3.08 -2.71
CA SER A 142 12.21 -2.16 -3.73
C SER A 142 11.57 -2.48 -5.08
N ALA A 143 10.57 -1.67 -5.47
CA ALA A 143 10.00 -1.74 -6.81
C ALA A 143 11.07 -1.49 -7.89
N LYS A 144 12.07 -0.62 -7.61
CA LYS A 144 13.15 -0.29 -8.55
C LYS A 144 14.10 -1.46 -8.78
N LYS A 145 14.46 -2.20 -7.71
CA LYS A 145 15.34 -3.36 -7.79
C LYS A 145 14.59 -4.67 -8.07
N LYS A 146 13.25 -4.62 -8.19
CA LYS A 146 12.36 -5.79 -8.26
C LYS A 146 12.51 -6.71 -7.04
N GLU A 147 12.88 -6.16 -5.89
CA GLU A 147 12.94 -6.86 -4.61
C GLU A 147 11.55 -6.79 -3.96
N ILE A 148 10.65 -7.66 -4.43
CA ILE A 148 9.24 -7.73 -4.03
C ILE A 148 8.87 -9.07 -3.40
N GLN A 149 9.86 -9.83 -2.94
CA GLN A 149 9.68 -11.17 -2.39
C GLN A 149 8.73 -11.19 -1.18
N PRO A 150 8.78 -10.24 -0.22
CA PRO A 150 7.83 -10.20 0.90
C PRO A 150 6.38 -10.05 0.42
N LEU A 151 6.14 -9.15 -0.54
CA LEU A 151 4.83 -8.97 -1.18
C LEU A 151 4.33 -10.25 -1.87
N GLN A 152 5.21 -10.90 -2.65
CA GLN A 152 4.87 -12.15 -3.31
C GLN A 152 4.56 -13.25 -2.30
N HIS A 153 5.29 -13.32 -1.19
CA HIS A 153 5.04 -14.32 -0.15
C HIS A 153 3.63 -14.16 0.43
N VAL A 154 3.26 -12.96 0.87
CA VAL A 154 1.95 -12.69 1.48
C VAL A 154 0.80 -12.97 0.51
N ILE A 155 0.90 -12.51 -0.75
CA ILE A 155 -0.13 -12.79 -1.76
C ILE A 155 -0.27 -14.30 -1.97
N ARG A 156 0.84 -15.04 -2.07
CA ARG A 156 0.82 -16.49 -2.28
C ARG A 156 0.19 -17.22 -1.10
N GLN A 157 0.53 -16.86 0.14
CA GLN A 157 -0.08 -17.47 1.32
C GLN A 157 -1.59 -17.24 1.33
N LYS A 158 -2.02 -16.00 1.11
CA LYS A 158 -3.46 -15.69 1.04
C LYS A 158 -4.19 -16.50 -0.03
N LEU A 159 -3.59 -16.66 -1.21
CA LEU A 159 -4.16 -17.46 -2.30
C LEU A 159 -4.28 -18.95 -1.94
N VAL A 160 -3.33 -19.49 -1.18
CA VAL A 160 -3.39 -20.87 -0.66
C VAL A 160 -4.50 -20.99 0.39
N ASP A 161 -4.57 -20.07 1.35
CA ASP A 161 -5.58 -20.08 2.43
C ASP A 161 -7.01 -20.11 1.88
N ILE A 162 -7.24 -19.41 0.76
CA ILE A 162 -8.56 -19.29 0.12
C ILE A 162 -8.79 -20.36 -0.96
N LYS A 163 -7.91 -21.35 -1.05
CA LYS A 163 -7.95 -22.49 -2.00
C LYS A 163 -7.97 -22.06 -3.47
N LYS A 164 -7.25 -20.98 -3.81
CA LYS A 164 -7.11 -20.44 -5.17
C LYS A 164 -5.69 -20.64 -5.73
N GLU A 165 -5.08 -21.79 -5.46
CA GLU A 165 -3.72 -22.14 -5.88
C GLU A 165 -3.46 -22.00 -7.39
N ARG A 166 -4.50 -22.15 -8.22
CA ARG A 166 -4.40 -21.93 -9.67
C ARG A 166 -3.86 -20.56 -10.06
N LEU A 167 -4.10 -19.56 -9.21
CA LEU A 167 -3.66 -18.17 -9.42
C LEU A 167 -2.18 -17.96 -9.09
N LEU A 168 -1.52 -18.91 -8.42
CA LEU A 168 -0.09 -18.82 -8.08
C LEU A 168 0.81 -18.72 -9.32
N LYS A 169 0.32 -19.12 -10.50
CA LYS A 169 1.02 -18.96 -11.79
C LYS A 169 1.39 -17.50 -12.09
N TYR A 170 0.59 -16.52 -11.63
CA TYR A 170 0.84 -15.09 -11.82
C TYR A 170 1.89 -14.53 -10.86
N PHE A 171 2.13 -15.20 -9.74
CA PHE A 171 3.08 -14.79 -8.68
C PHE A 171 4.26 -15.76 -8.57
N SER A 172 4.60 -16.41 -9.68
CA SER A 172 5.76 -17.28 -9.84
C SER A 172 7.02 -16.47 -10.13
N THR A 173 8.14 -16.83 -9.50
CA THR A 173 9.48 -16.24 -9.69
C THR A 173 9.99 -16.26 -11.14
N LYS A 174 9.32 -16.99 -12.05
CA LYS A 174 9.68 -17.05 -13.47
C LYS A 174 9.06 -15.95 -14.37
N CYS A 175 8.07 -15.19 -13.91
CA CYS A 175 7.27 -14.32 -14.80
C CYS A 175 7.80 -12.89 -15.01
N PHE A 176 8.86 -12.45 -14.30
CA PHE A 176 9.36 -11.06 -14.35
C PHE A 176 10.80 -10.91 -14.87
N ARG A 177 11.28 -11.87 -15.67
CA ARG A 177 12.52 -11.72 -16.44
C ARG A 177 12.32 -10.70 -17.56
#